data_AF-A0A807ZK77-F1
#
_entry.id   AF-A0A807ZK77-F1
#
_cell.length_a   1.000
_cell.length_b   1.000
_cell.length_c   1.000
_cell.angle_alpha   90.00
_cell.angle_beta   90.00
_cell.angle_gamma   90.00
#
_symmetry.space_group_name_H-M   'P 1'
#
loop_
_entity.id
_entity.type
_entity.pdbx_description
1 polymer ?
#
loop_
_entity_poly.entity_id
_entity_poly.type
_entity_poly.pdbx_seq_one_letter_code
_entity_poly.pdbx_strand_id
1 'polypeptide(L)'
;MRGVGQTARDAVSHMQRLGRGMDGVWKTGAGLAASGYAAKKAIDAPVSRERQYLDDANIAEVDVKKLRELDASAVKYGGGTLEGARATRGALFTAGLDFEAVEQTLLGVQRTATATGADGAILAELVAAGLKAGQFKAEDVEKILGMATNAGAVGAFEVKDMAKALPGIMTNAKDMVGVKGAAYHFSNLQVVRDAAGSSDEAATLYENLQSFRNSGAAYKGLKKKGIILTAIYQRTAASGGDMNMAFVDAIQKGVVEKDKLSRFQVQSATPSPWVLASSKKTS
;
A
#
# COMPACT_ATOMS: atom_id res chain seq x y z
N MET A 1 -61.03 -12.84 24.06
CA MET A 1 -59.71 -13.19 23.49
C MET A 1 -59.61 -14.69 23.26
N ARG A 2 -59.89 -15.19 22.04
CA ARG A 2 -59.57 -16.54 21.56
C ARG A 2 -59.48 -16.48 20.02
N GLY A 3 -58.41 -17.01 19.43
CA GLY A 3 -58.41 -17.38 18.01
C GLY A 3 -57.24 -16.96 17.11
N VAL A 4 -55.97 -17.01 17.55
CA VAL A 4 -54.79 -16.89 16.65
C VAL A 4 -53.89 -18.15 16.69
N GLY A 5 -54.38 -19.25 17.27
CA GLY A 5 -53.60 -20.48 17.55
C GLY A 5 -53.82 -21.66 16.59
N GLN A 6 -54.41 -21.45 15.41
CA GLN A 6 -54.73 -22.53 14.45
C GLN A 6 -53.87 -22.52 13.19
N THR A 7 -53.36 -21.38 12.72
CA THR A 7 -52.56 -21.31 11.47
C THR A 7 -51.13 -21.84 11.61
N ALA A 8 -50.56 -21.86 12.81
CA ALA A 8 -49.21 -22.37 13.05
C ALA A 8 -49.12 -23.91 13.10
N ARG A 9 -50.20 -24.61 13.48
CA ARG A 9 -50.23 -26.09 13.54
C ARG A 9 -50.44 -26.73 12.17
N ASP A 10 -51.11 -26.05 11.26
CA ASP A 10 -51.33 -26.55 9.89
C ASP A 10 -50.07 -26.41 9.03
N ALA A 11 -49.24 -25.37 9.26
CA ALA A 11 -47.96 -25.22 8.58
C ALA A 11 -46.92 -26.28 8.99
N VAL A 12 -46.89 -26.65 10.28
CA VAL A 12 -45.96 -27.67 10.82
C VAL A 12 -46.34 -29.09 10.34
N SER A 13 -47.63 -29.39 10.19
CA SER A 13 -48.08 -30.72 9.73
C SER A 13 -47.86 -30.94 8.22
N HIS A 14 -47.86 -29.87 7.42
CA HIS A 14 -47.54 -29.94 5.99
C HIS A 14 -46.05 -30.19 5.74
N MET A 15 -45.18 -29.58 6.54
CA MET A 15 -43.72 -29.77 6.50
C MET A 15 -43.30 -31.19 6.93
N GLN A 16 -43.98 -31.76 7.93
CA GLN A 16 -43.73 -33.13 8.40
C GLN A 16 -44.17 -34.22 7.39
N ARG A 17 -45.09 -33.91 6.46
CA ARG A 17 -45.48 -34.84 5.38
C ARG A 17 -44.53 -34.80 4.18
N LEU A 18 -43.88 -33.66 3.92
CA LEU A 18 -42.81 -33.55 2.91
C LEU A 18 -41.52 -34.29 3.33
N GLY A 19 -41.23 -34.36 4.64
CA GLY A 19 -40.04 -35.03 5.16
C GLY A 19 -40.02 -36.57 5.06
N ARG A 20 -41.16 -37.24 4.83
CA ARG A 20 -41.24 -38.72 4.77
C ARG A 20 -41.02 -39.31 3.37
N GLY A 21 -40.89 -38.49 2.33
CA GLY A 21 -40.66 -38.95 0.96
C GLY A 21 -39.19 -39.15 0.57
N MET A 22 -38.24 -38.89 1.49
CA MET A 22 -36.82 -38.73 1.17
C MET A 22 -35.93 -39.91 1.64
N ASP A 23 -36.50 -40.95 2.25
CA ASP A 23 -35.78 -42.10 2.80
C ASP A 23 -35.27 -43.10 1.73
N GLY A 24 -35.68 -42.96 0.47
CA GLY A 24 -35.33 -43.91 -0.60
C GLY A 24 -34.01 -43.65 -1.34
N VAL A 25 -33.47 -42.44 -1.28
CA VAL A 25 -32.36 -42.01 -2.18
C VAL A 25 -30.97 -42.09 -1.52
N TRP A 26 -30.90 -42.25 -0.20
CA TRP A 26 -29.63 -42.21 0.55
C TRP A 26 -28.90 -43.55 0.71
N LYS A 27 -29.45 -44.68 0.25
CA LYS A 27 -28.88 -46.02 0.55
C LYS A 27 -27.81 -46.54 -0.41
N THR A 28 -27.40 -45.80 -1.43
CA THR A 28 -26.35 -46.27 -2.36
C THR A 28 -25.48 -45.12 -2.86
N GLY A 29 -24.39 -44.83 -2.15
CA GLY A 29 -23.34 -43.92 -2.61
C GLY A 29 -22.45 -43.44 -1.47
N ALA A 30 -21.20 -43.91 -1.45
CA ALA A 30 -20.23 -43.77 -0.37
C ALA A 30 -20.02 -42.33 0.16
N GLY A 31 -20.21 -42.19 1.48
CA GLY A 31 -19.43 -41.36 2.40
C GLY A 31 -19.20 -39.89 2.07
N LEU A 32 -20.07 -39.00 2.55
CA LEU A 32 -19.73 -37.61 2.90
C LEU A 32 -20.72 -37.08 3.94
N ALA A 33 -20.46 -37.37 5.22
CA ALA A 33 -21.11 -36.72 6.36
C ALA A 33 -20.18 -35.63 6.90
N ALA A 34 -19.99 -34.55 6.14
CA ALA A 34 -19.40 -33.30 6.61
C ALA A 34 -20.45 -32.19 6.43
N SER A 35 -21.01 -31.76 7.56
CA SER A 35 -21.91 -30.62 7.82
C SER A 35 -22.43 -29.80 6.62
N GLY A 36 -23.74 -29.52 6.59
CA GLY A 36 -24.40 -28.76 5.51
C GLY A 36 -23.77 -27.41 5.13
N TYR A 37 -22.90 -26.85 5.96
CA TYR A 37 -22.08 -25.67 5.62
C TYR A 37 -20.98 -25.97 4.59
N ALA A 38 -20.30 -27.12 4.68
CA ALA A 38 -19.31 -27.55 3.69
C ALA A 38 -19.98 -27.89 2.35
N ALA A 39 -21.15 -28.55 2.37
CA ALA A 39 -21.95 -28.81 1.17
C ALA A 39 -22.45 -27.51 0.52
N LYS A 40 -22.96 -26.54 1.30
CA LYS A 40 -23.36 -25.23 0.79
C LYS A 40 -22.19 -24.47 0.16
N LYS A 41 -21.03 -24.41 0.84
CA LYS A 41 -19.82 -23.78 0.29
C LYS A 41 -19.35 -24.48 -0.99
N ALA A 42 -19.44 -25.80 -1.07
CA ALA A 42 -19.09 -26.56 -2.27
C ALA A 42 -20.07 -26.36 -3.44
N ILE A 43 -21.36 -26.11 -3.16
CA ILE A 43 -22.39 -25.80 -4.18
C ILE A 43 -22.31 -24.34 -4.63
N ASP A 44 -22.08 -23.41 -3.72
CA ASP A 44 -22.04 -21.97 -4.02
C ASP A 44 -20.70 -21.56 -4.66
N ALA A 45 -19.59 -22.26 -4.39
CA ALA A 45 -18.27 -21.89 -4.91
C ALA A 45 -18.16 -21.92 -6.45
N PRO A 46 -18.71 -22.91 -7.18
CA PRO A 46 -18.76 -22.88 -8.64
C PRO A 46 -19.64 -21.73 -9.18
N VAL A 47 -20.77 -21.44 -8.54
CA VAL A 47 -21.71 -20.40 -8.96
C VAL A 47 -21.13 -19.00 -8.73
N SER A 48 -20.54 -18.75 -7.54
CA SER A 48 -19.84 -17.51 -7.25
C SER A 48 -18.61 -17.34 -8.15
N ARG A 49 -17.99 -18.46 -8.54
CA ARG A 49 -16.86 -18.44 -9.47
C ARG A 49 -17.23 -17.97 -10.85
N GLU A 50 -18.25 -18.58 -11.43
CA GLU A 50 -18.70 -18.24 -12.78
C GLU A 50 -19.26 -16.81 -12.82
N ARG A 51 -20.00 -16.42 -11.78
CA ARG A 51 -20.51 -15.07 -11.66
C ARG A 51 -19.40 -14.03 -11.65
N GLN A 52 -18.33 -14.25 -10.87
CA GLN A 52 -17.19 -13.34 -10.87
C GLN A 52 -16.50 -13.26 -12.24
N TYR A 53 -16.36 -14.38 -12.96
CA TYR A 53 -15.81 -14.32 -14.33
C TYR A 53 -16.67 -13.49 -15.27
N LEU A 54 -18.00 -13.60 -15.17
CA LEU A 54 -18.92 -12.79 -15.98
C LEU A 54 -18.85 -11.31 -15.59
N ASP A 55 -18.79 -11.01 -14.30
CA ASP A 55 -18.67 -9.63 -13.80
C ASP A 55 -17.34 -9.00 -14.25
N ASP A 56 -16.22 -9.70 -14.06
CA ASP A 56 -14.89 -9.26 -14.49
C ASP A 56 -14.83 -9.12 -16.03
N ALA A 57 -15.47 -10.03 -16.78
CA ALA A 57 -15.53 -9.98 -18.24
C ALA A 57 -16.28 -8.74 -18.74
N ASN A 58 -17.36 -8.36 -18.05
CA ASN A 58 -18.09 -7.14 -18.34
C ASN A 58 -17.26 -5.89 -18.01
N ILE A 59 -16.54 -5.87 -16.88
CA ILE A 59 -15.67 -4.74 -16.51
C ILE A 59 -14.54 -4.57 -17.52
N ALA A 60 -13.94 -5.68 -17.93
CA ALA A 60 -12.78 -5.70 -18.83
C ALA A 60 -13.16 -5.68 -20.32
N GLU A 61 -14.45 -5.77 -20.65
CA GLU A 61 -14.98 -5.87 -22.02
C GLU A 61 -14.31 -7.00 -22.84
N VAL A 62 -14.07 -8.16 -22.21
CA VAL A 62 -13.44 -9.33 -22.84
C VAL A 62 -14.20 -10.62 -22.59
N ASP A 63 -13.94 -11.64 -23.40
CA ASP A 63 -14.49 -12.98 -23.17
C ASP A 63 -13.96 -13.61 -21.87
N VAL A 64 -14.84 -14.31 -21.15
CA VAL A 64 -14.50 -15.16 -20.00
C VAL A 64 -13.34 -16.13 -20.30
N LYS A 65 -13.23 -16.59 -21.55
CA LYS A 65 -12.13 -17.46 -21.99
C LYS A 65 -10.76 -16.78 -21.80
N LYS A 66 -10.61 -15.51 -22.20
CA LYS A 66 -9.36 -14.75 -22.02
C LYS A 66 -9.01 -14.61 -20.55
N LEU A 67 -10.01 -14.32 -19.72
CA LEU A 67 -9.85 -14.22 -18.28
C LEU A 67 -9.34 -15.53 -17.64
N ARG A 68 -9.90 -16.67 -18.05
CA ARG A 68 -9.45 -18.00 -17.59
C ARG A 68 -8.04 -18.34 -18.08
N GLU A 69 -7.70 -18.01 -19.32
CA GLU A 69 -6.35 -18.20 -19.88
C GLU A 69 -5.32 -17.34 -19.14
N LEU A 70 -5.67 -16.10 -18.82
CA LEU A 70 -4.85 -15.19 -18.03
C LEU A 70 -4.59 -15.74 -16.61
N ASP A 71 -5.64 -16.18 -15.90
CA ASP A 71 -5.47 -16.79 -14.57
C ASP A 71 -4.62 -18.06 -14.63
N ALA A 72 -4.84 -18.92 -15.63
CA ALA A 72 -4.07 -20.15 -15.81
C ALA A 72 -2.60 -19.85 -16.12
N SER A 73 -2.32 -18.83 -16.93
CA SER A 73 -0.97 -18.36 -17.23
C SER A 73 -0.28 -17.82 -15.97
N ALA A 74 -0.98 -16.99 -15.20
CA ALA A 74 -0.47 -16.44 -13.94
C ALA A 74 -0.10 -17.56 -12.95
N VAL A 75 -0.93 -18.61 -12.82
CA VAL A 75 -0.60 -19.76 -11.97
C VAL A 75 0.56 -20.59 -12.56
N LYS A 76 0.57 -20.83 -13.88
CA LYS A 76 1.62 -21.63 -14.53
C LYS A 76 3.01 -21.00 -14.36
N TYR A 77 3.12 -19.69 -14.49
CA TYR A 77 4.41 -18.99 -14.46
C TYR A 77 4.70 -18.25 -13.15
N GLY A 78 3.72 -18.13 -12.26
CA GLY A 78 3.84 -17.44 -10.99
C GLY A 78 3.50 -18.26 -9.75
N GLY A 79 2.96 -19.47 -9.92
CA GLY A 79 2.58 -20.37 -8.82
C GLY A 79 1.27 -19.97 -8.13
N GLY A 80 1.04 -20.51 -6.94
CA GLY A 80 -0.19 -20.30 -6.18
C GLY A 80 -1.38 -21.07 -6.73
N THR A 81 -2.59 -20.53 -6.57
CA THR A 81 -3.84 -21.19 -6.94
C THR A 81 -4.63 -20.38 -7.96
N LEU A 82 -5.47 -21.05 -8.77
CA LEU A 82 -6.40 -20.38 -9.69
C LEU A 82 -7.37 -19.45 -8.95
N GLU A 83 -7.77 -19.81 -7.73
CA GLU A 83 -8.63 -18.96 -6.91
C GLU A 83 -7.92 -17.67 -6.49
N GLY A 84 -6.65 -17.76 -6.07
CA GLY A 84 -5.82 -16.60 -5.72
C GLY A 84 -5.53 -15.71 -6.92
N ALA A 85 -5.19 -16.29 -8.08
CA ALA A 85 -4.97 -15.53 -9.32
C ALA A 85 -6.23 -14.77 -9.75
N ARG A 86 -7.39 -15.43 -9.70
CA ARG A 86 -8.69 -14.82 -10.01
C ARG A 86 -9.08 -13.72 -9.02
N ALA A 87 -8.84 -13.93 -7.73
CA ALA A 87 -9.08 -12.91 -6.70
C ALA A 87 -8.19 -11.67 -6.92
N THR A 88 -6.90 -11.89 -7.20
CA THR A 88 -5.93 -10.84 -7.53
C THR A 88 -6.34 -10.06 -8.77
N ARG A 89 -6.73 -10.77 -9.85
CA ARG A 89 -7.22 -10.15 -11.08
C ARG A 89 -8.47 -9.30 -10.82
N GLY A 90 -9.45 -9.84 -10.12
CA GLY A 90 -10.67 -9.11 -9.76
C GLY A 90 -10.36 -7.89 -8.89
N ALA A 91 -9.37 -7.95 -8.00
CA ALA A 91 -8.92 -6.79 -7.22
C ALA A 91 -8.29 -5.71 -8.11
N LEU A 92 -7.47 -6.08 -9.11
CA LEU A 92 -6.91 -5.12 -10.07
C LEU A 92 -8.02 -4.42 -10.90
N PHE A 93 -9.02 -5.16 -11.37
CA PHE A 93 -10.19 -4.58 -12.06
C PHE A 93 -11.03 -3.70 -11.13
N THR A 94 -11.29 -4.15 -9.90
CA THR A 94 -12.02 -3.37 -8.88
C THR A 94 -11.28 -2.08 -8.56
N ALA A 95 -9.95 -2.14 -8.51
CA ALA A 95 -9.09 -0.98 -8.36
C ALA A 95 -9.04 -0.10 -9.62
N GLY A 96 -9.77 -0.45 -10.68
CA GLY A 96 -10.04 0.33 -11.88
C GLY A 96 -8.91 0.34 -12.91
N LEU A 97 -8.15 -0.76 -13.01
CA LEU A 97 -7.26 -1.00 -14.15
C LEU A 97 -8.05 -1.61 -15.32
N ASP A 98 -7.63 -1.29 -16.54
CA ASP A 98 -8.16 -1.91 -17.75
C ASP A 98 -7.55 -3.30 -18.00
N PHE A 99 -8.08 -4.04 -18.97
CA PHE A 99 -7.61 -5.39 -19.29
C PHE A 99 -6.12 -5.44 -19.64
N GLU A 100 -5.61 -4.46 -20.39
CA GLU A 100 -4.20 -4.42 -20.79
C GLU A 100 -3.27 -4.26 -19.58
N ALA A 101 -3.57 -3.33 -18.68
CA ALA A 101 -2.81 -3.14 -17.45
C ALA A 101 -2.89 -4.38 -16.54
N VAL A 102 -4.07 -5.02 -16.44
CA VAL A 102 -4.22 -6.26 -15.67
C VAL A 102 -3.40 -7.40 -16.28
N GLU A 103 -3.42 -7.57 -17.60
CA GLU A 103 -2.64 -8.59 -18.30
C GLU A 103 -1.13 -8.40 -18.08
N GLN A 104 -0.65 -7.16 -18.12
CA GLN A 104 0.76 -6.84 -17.91
C GLN A 104 1.22 -7.02 -16.46
N THR A 105 0.33 -6.87 -15.48
CA THR A 105 0.72 -6.82 -14.06
C THR A 105 0.40 -8.08 -13.26
N LEU A 106 -0.64 -8.83 -13.64
CA LEU A 106 -1.13 -9.97 -12.85
C LEU A 106 -0.04 -11.00 -12.56
N LEU A 107 0.81 -11.32 -13.54
CA LEU A 107 1.89 -12.30 -13.35
C LEU A 107 2.90 -11.84 -12.27
N GLY A 108 3.31 -10.58 -12.30
CA GLY A 108 4.24 -10.02 -11.31
C GLY A 108 3.63 -9.99 -9.90
N VAL A 109 2.35 -9.65 -9.80
CA VAL A 109 1.60 -9.69 -8.53
C VAL A 109 1.51 -11.13 -8.01
N GLN A 110 1.13 -12.09 -8.86
CA GLN A 110 0.96 -13.50 -8.49
C GLN A 110 2.27 -14.15 -8.04
N ARG A 111 3.38 -13.86 -8.75
CA ARG A 111 4.73 -14.30 -8.35
C ARG A 111 5.10 -13.78 -6.97
N THR A 112 4.87 -12.49 -6.74
CA THR A 112 5.16 -11.85 -5.45
C THR A 112 4.32 -12.46 -4.34
N ALA A 113 3.01 -12.61 -4.54
CA ALA A 113 2.11 -13.24 -3.57
C ALA A 113 2.57 -14.66 -3.23
N THR A 114 2.94 -15.45 -4.23
CA THR A 114 3.43 -16.83 -4.02
C THR A 114 4.77 -16.86 -3.28
N ALA A 115 5.71 -15.97 -3.63
CA ALA A 115 7.04 -15.93 -3.02
C ALA A 115 7.01 -15.45 -1.55
N THR A 116 6.05 -14.60 -1.21
CA THR A 116 5.99 -13.91 0.10
C THR A 116 4.92 -14.44 1.03
N GLY A 117 3.92 -15.15 0.49
CA GLY A 117 2.69 -15.47 1.20
C GLY A 117 1.76 -14.26 1.42
N ALA A 118 2.07 -13.10 0.84
CA ALA A 118 1.20 -11.93 0.91
C ALA A 118 -0.12 -12.15 0.14
N ASP A 119 -1.18 -11.47 0.59
CA ASP A 119 -2.46 -11.48 -0.12
C ASP A 119 -2.30 -10.73 -1.46
N GLY A 120 -2.55 -11.44 -2.57
CA GLY A 120 -2.46 -10.87 -3.91
C GLY A 120 -3.43 -9.70 -4.15
N ALA A 121 -4.59 -9.66 -3.47
CA ALA A 121 -5.51 -8.53 -3.55
C ALA A 121 -4.91 -7.26 -2.93
N ILE A 122 -4.21 -7.38 -1.80
CA ILE A 122 -3.52 -6.24 -1.17
C ILE A 122 -2.38 -5.74 -2.06
N LEU A 123 -1.62 -6.65 -2.68
CA LEU A 123 -0.59 -6.27 -3.65
C LEU A 123 -1.18 -5.60 -4.90
N ALA A 124 -2.35 -6.06 -5.35
CA ALA A 124 -3.06 -5.47 -6.48
C ALA A 124 -3.48 -4.02 -6.20
N GLU A 125 -3.93 -3.69 -4.99
CA GLU A 125 -4.27 -2.32 -4.59
C GLU A 125 -3.06 -1.38 -4.67
N LEU A 126 -1.89 -1.82 -4.18
CA LEU A 126 -0.64 -1.06 -4.29
C LEU A 126 -0.26 -0.80 -5.75
N VAL A 127 -0.32 -1.85 -6.58
CA VAL A 127 -0.02 -1.74 -8.02
C VAL A 127 -0.95 -0.76 -8.69
N ALA A 128 -2.26 -0.90 -8.48
CA ALA A 128 -3.25 -0.04 -9.10
C ALA A 128 -3.08 1.43 -8.67
N ALA A 129 -2.82 1.68 -7.39
CA ALA A 129 -2.56 3.03 -6.89
C ALA A 129 -1.32 3.66 -7.55
N GLY A 130 -0.22 2.90 -7.66
CA GLY A 130 1.00 3.38 -8.27
C GLY A 130 0.85 3.66 -9.78
N LEU A 131 0.18 2.77 -10.51
CA LEU A 131 -0.12 2.99 -11.94
C LEU A 131 -1.01 4.21 -12.16
N LYS A 132 -2.09 4.34 -11.39
CA LYS A 132 -3.02 5.48 -11.50
C LYS A 132 -2.38 6.82 -11.12
N ALA A 133 -1.48 6.80 -10.14
CA ALA A 133 -0.71 7.99 -9.76
C ALA A 133 0.42 8.31 -10.76
N GLY A 134 0.65 7.47 -11.77
CA GLY A 134 1.76 7.62 -12.72
C GLY A 134 3.13 7.44 -12.05
N GLN A 135 3.18 6.75 -10.92
CA GLN A 135 4.41 6.56 -10.15
C GLN A 135 5.34 5.54 -10.78
N PHE A 136 4.81 4.57 -11.50
CA PHE A 136 5.58 3.60 -12.25
C PHE A 136 4.74 3.02 -13.37
N LYS A 137 5.37 2.26 -14.26
CA LYS A 137 4.70 1.60 -15.37
C LYS A 137 4.41 0.14 -15.03
N ALA A 138 3.47 -0.45 -15.75
CA ALA A 138 3.10 -1.86 -15.59
C ALA A 138 4.31 -2.80 -15.77
N GLU A 139 5.20 -2.50 -16.72
CA GLU A 139 6.46 -3.23 -16.95
C GLU A 139 7.41 -3.27 -15.75
N ASP A 140 7.31 -2.31 -14.82
CA ASP A 140 8.17 -2.22 -13.62
C ASP A 140 7.57 -2.94 -12.40
N VAL A 141 6.32 -3.42 -12.48
CA VAL A 141 5.57 -3.91 -11.31
C VAL A 141 6.25 -5.05 -10.58
N GLU A 142 6.74 -6.06 -11.31
CA GLU A 142 7.42 -7.21 -10.68
C GLU A 142 8.67 -6.76 -9.90
N LYS A 143 9.44 -5.82 -10.45
CA LYS A 143 10.62 -5.27 -9.79
C LYS A 143 10.25 -4.44 -8.55
N ILE A 144 9.19 -3.65 -8.64
CA ILE A 144 8.71 -2.80 -7.55
C ILE A 144 8.16 -3.63 -6.39
N LEU A 145 7.38 -4.66 -6.70
CA LEU A 145 6.87 -5.58 -5.70
C LEU A 145 7.99 -6.41 -5.05
N GLY A 146 9.02 -6.80 -5.81
CA GLY A 146 10.23 -7.40 -5.26
C GLY A 146 10.97 -6.46 -4.29
N MET A 147 11.09 -5.18 -4.62
CA MET A 147 11.67 -4.17 -3.72
C MET A 147 10.82 -3.92 -2.48
N ALA A 148 9.49 -3.82 -2.61
CA ALA A 148 8.57 -3.67 -1.49
C ALA A 148 8.68 -4.86 -0.53
N THR A 149 8.71 -6.07 -1.09
CA THR A 149 8.91 -7.31 -0.33
C THR A 149 10.23 -7.29 0.43
N ASN A 150 11.34 -6.97 -0.25
CA ASN A 150 12.64 -6.92 0.38
C ASN A 150 12.68 -5.87 1.49
N ALA A 151 12.12 -4.68 1.25
CA ALA A 151 12.02 -3.62 2.26
C ALA A 151 11.19 -4.05 3.47
N GLY A 152 10.08 -4.77 3.27
CA GLY A 152 9.25 -5.30 4.35
C GLY A 152 9.90 -6.45 5.11
N ALA A 153 10.70 -7.28 4.45
CA ALA A 153 11.39 -8.41 5.08
C ALA A 153 12.56 -7.96 5.98
N VAL A 154 13.29 -6.91 5.58
CA VAL A 154 14.45 -6.39 6.33
C VAL A 154 14.09 -5.27 7.30
N GLY A 155 12.84 -4.81 7.29
CA GLY A 155 12.38 -3.60 7.97
C GLY A 155 11.16 -3.84 8.86
N ALA A 156 10.73 -2.78 9.55
CA ALA A 156 9.61 -2.83 10.49
C ALA A 156 8.26 -2.38 9.87
N PHE A 157 8.24 -2.17 8.56
CA PHE A 157 7.09 -1.68 7.80
C PHE A 157 6.68 -2.74 6.77
N GLU A 158 5.58 -3.46 7.02
CA GLU A 158 5.18 -4.61 6.22
C GLU A 158 4.60 -4.21 4.85
N VAL A 159 4.59 -5.14 3.88
CA VAL A 159 4.06 -4.88 2.53
C VAL A 159 2.58 -4.47 2.54
N LYS A 160 1.78 -5.02 3.46
CA LYS A 160 0.38 -4.63 3.64
C LYS A 160 0.25 -3.18 4.13
N ASP A 161 1.15 -2.75 5.01
CA ASP A 161 1.17 -1.37 5.51
C ASP A 161 1.59 -0.43 4.38
N MET A 162 2.51 -0.87 3.50
CA MET A 162 2.92 -0.12 2.32
C MET A 162 1.78 0.05 1.33
N ALA A 163 1.01 -1.01 1.07
CA ALA A 163 -0.15 -0.96 0.20
C ALA A 163 -1.21 0.04 0.70
N LYS A 164 -1.40 0.15 2.02
CA LYS A 164 -2.30 1.12 2.64
C LYS A 164 -1.75 2.55 2.60
N ALA A 165 -0.47 2.74 2.88
CA ALA A 165 0.13 4.06 3.06
C ALA A 165 0.53 4.75 1.75
N LEU A 166 1.15 4.00 0.84
CA LEU A 166 1.77 4.56 -0.36
C LEU A 166 0.82 5.30 -1.29
N PRO A 167 -0.46 4.93 -1.49
CA PRO A 167 -1.35 5.68 -2.37
C PRO A 167 -1.43 7.20 -2.05
N GLY A 168 -1.53 7.56 -0.77
CA GLY A 168 -1.58 8.97 -0.32
C GLY A 168 -0.22 9.68 -0.43
N ILE A 169 0.87 8.96 -0.17
CA ILE A 169 2.23 9.48 -0.31
C ILE A 169 2.56 9.76 -1.78
N MET A 170 2.27 8.78 -2.64
CA MET A 170 2.58 8.76 -4.07
C MET A 170 1.86 9.86 -4.83
N THR A 171 0.62 10.17 -4.48
CA THR A 171 -0.14 11.28 -5.10
C THR A 171 0.54 12.64 -4.91
N ASN A 172 1.35 12.80 -3.86
CA ASN A 172 2.06 14.03 -3.53
C ASN A 172 3.55 14.01 -3.89
N ALA A 173 4.05 12.97 -4.57
CA ALA A 173 5.47 12.73 -4.83
C ALA A 173 5.79 12.58 -6.33
N LYS A 174 5.38 13.57 -7.14
CA LYS A 174 5.57 13.56 -8.61
C LYS A 174 7.04 13.56 -9.07
N ASP A 175 7.95 13.86 -8.14
CA ASP A 175 9.40 13.90 -8.32
C ASP A 175 10.11 12.58 -7.98
N MET A 176 9.35 11.58 -7.52
CA MET A 176 9.87 10.28 -7.07
C MET A 176 9.23 9.13 -7.85
N VAL A 177 9.41 9.13 -9.18
CA VAL A 177 8.79 8.16 -10.08
C VAL A 177 9.74 7.04 -10.55
N GLY A 178 9.16 6.02 -11.17
CA GLY A 178 9.81 4.81 -11.66
C GLY A 178 10.34 3.93 -10.54
N VAL A 179 11.10 2.90 -10.94
CA VAL A 179 11.77 1.97 -10.03
C VAL A 179 12.59 2.68 -8.95
N LYS A 180 13.33 3.73 -9.33
CA LYS A 180 14.19 4.48 -8.40
C LYS A 180 13.37 5.28 -7.38
N GLY A 181 12.30 5.92 -7.84
CA GLY A 181 11.36 6.62 -6.98
C GLY A 181 10.67 5.71 -5.97
N ALA A 182 10.21 4.53 -6.42
CA ALA A 182 9.66 3.51 -5.54
C ALA A 182 10.66 3.07 -4.46
N ALA A 183 11.93 2.83 -4.83
CA ALA A 183 12.98 2.50 -3.87
C ALA A 183 13.18 3.60 -2.82
N TYR A 184 13.11 4.87 -3.21
CA TYR A 184 13.16 5.99 -2.28
C TYR A 184 11.95 6.03 -1.35
N HIS A 185 10.74 5.75 -1.84
CA HIS A 185 9.57 5.64 -0.97
C HIS A 185 9.73 4.55 0.10
N PHE A 186 10.18 3.36 -0.32
CA PHE A 186 10.41 2.25 0.62
C PHE A 186 11.49 2.61 1.65
N SER A 187 12.61 3.19 1.21
CA SER A 187 13.68 3.62 2.13
C SER A 187 13.22 4.70 3.11
N ASN A 188 12.49 5.72 2.64
CA ASN A 188 11.99 6.79 3.50
C ASN A 188 10.96 6.26 4.51
N LEU A 189 10.10 5.31 4.12
CA LEU A 189 9.20 4.64 5.05
C LEU A 189 9.96 3.90 6.16
N GLN A 190 11.07 3.22 5.85
CA GLN A 190 11.90 2.59 6.88
C GLN A 190 12.54 3.62 7.82
N VAL A 191 13.13 4.70 7.26
CA VAL A 191 13.75 5.77 8.07
C VAL A 191 12.73 6.42 9.02
N VAL A 192 11.52 6.69 8.53
CA VAL A 192 10.46 7.27 9.37
C VAL A 192 9.92 6.24 10.36
N ARG A 193 9.88 4.96 9.97
CA ARG A 193 9.46 3.86 10.85
C ARG A 193 10.38 3.66 12.05
N ASP A 194 11.69 3.86 11.88
CA ASP A 194 12.67 3.81 12.99
C ASP A 194 12.42 4.89 14.04
N ALA A 195 11.84 6.02 13.64
CA ALA A 195 11.49 7.12 14.53
C ALA A 195 10.04 7.05 15.07
N ALA A 196 9.22 6.13 14.57
CA ALA A 196 7.80 5.99 14.90
C ALA A 196 7.53 4.77 15.80
N GLY A 197 6.47 4.82 16.60
CA GLY A 197 6.01 3.68 17.41
C GLY A 197 5.26 2.62 16.59
N SER A 198 4.72 2.98 15.42
CA SER A 198 3.91 2.09 14.57
C SER A 198 4.01 2.41 13.07
N SER A 199 3.57 1.48 12.22
CA SER A 199 3.50 1.70 10.76
C SER A 199 2.51 2.81 10.38
N ASP A 200 1.35 2.89 11.04
CA ASP A 200 0.36 3.95 10.77
C ASP A 200 0.90 5.34 11.14
N GLU A 201 1.63 5.44 12.27
CA GLU A 201 2.31 6.68 12.66
C GLU A 201 3.41 7.04 11.65
N ALA A 202 4.21 6.06 11.22
CA ALA A 202 5.26 6.29 10.23
C ALA A 202 4.71 6.75 8.88
N ALA A 203 3.62 6.16 8.41
CA ALA A 203 2.92 6.58 7.20
C ALA A 203 2.45 8.04 7.31
N THR A 204 1.82 8.39 8.43
CA THR A 204 1.34 9.75 8.72
C THR A 204 2.48 10.76 8.76
N LEU A 205 3.58 10.43 9.44
CA LEU A 205 4.77 11.28 9.51
C LEU A 205 5.39 11.48 8.12
N TYR A 206 5.46 10.43 7.31
CA TYR A 206 6.01 10.51 5.98
C TYR A 206 5.13 11.32 5.02
N GLU A 207 3.82 11.13 5.05
CA GLU A 207 2.86 11.94 4.29
C GLU A 207 2.95 13.42 4.67
N ASN A 208 3.04 13.73 5.97
CA ASN A 208 3.23 15.09 6.46
C ASN A 208 4.54 15.71 5.99
N LEU A 209 5.64 14.96 6.01
CA LEU A 209 6.93 15.39 5.46
C LEU A 209 6.81 15.71 3.97
N GLN A 210 6.20 14.80 3.21
CA GLN A 210 6.02 14.92 1.76
C GLN A 210 5.14 16.12 1.39
N SER A 211 4.08 16.39 2.15
CA SER A 211 3.24 17.58 1.98
C SER A 211 4.00 18.86 2.35
N PHE A 212 4.68 18.87 3.51
CA PHE A 212 5.37 20.05 4.01
C PHE A 212 6.53 20.48 3.11
N ARG A 213 7.34 19.53 2.61
CA ARG A 213 8.51 19.83 1.77
C ARG A 213 8.17 20.53 0.45
N ASN A 214 6.92 20.40 0.01
CA ASN A 214 6.38 21.04 -1.19
C ASN A 214 5.52 22.28 -0.88
N SER A 215 5.32 22.61 0.40
CA SER A 215 4.50 23.74 0.83
C SER A 215 5.20 25.09 0.69
N GLY A 216 4.44 26.15 0.40
CA GLY A 216 4.97 27.52 0.38
C GLY A 216 5.62 27.94 1.71
N ALA A 217 5.18 27.36 2.84
CA ALA A 217 5.78 27.60 4.15
C ALA A 217 7.23 27.10 4.23
N ALA A 218 7.52 25.90 3.71
CA ALA A 218 8.88 25.38 3.66
C ALA A 218 9.79 26.25 2.78
N TYR A 219 9.34 26.60 1.57
CA TYR A 219 10.07 27.51 0.66
C TYR A 219 10.37 28.86 1.31
N LYS A 220 9.37 29.49 1.94
CA LYS A 220 9.54 30.79 2.62
C LYS A 220 10.47 30.67 3.85
N GLY A 221 10.32 29.60 4.64
CA GLY A 221 11.09 29.37 5.86
C GLY A 221 12.57 29.16 5.59
N LEU A 222 12.91 28.31 4.61
CA LEU A 222 14.31 28.05 4.25
C LEU A 222 14.94 29.22 3.49
N LYS A 223 14.18 29.93 2.64
CA LYS A 223 14.69 31.14 1.96
C LYS A 223 15.13 32.21 2.95
N LYS A 224 14.39 32.41 4.05
CA LYS A 224 14.79 33.34 5.13
C LYS A 224 16.11 32.98 5.80
N LYS A 225 16.53 31.72 5.71
CA LYS A 225 17.80 31.20 6.20
C LYS A 225 18.90 31.18 5.14
N GLY A 226 18.69 31.82 3.98
CA GLY A 226 19.65 31.80 2.87
C GLY A 226 19.61 30.50 2.03
N ILE A 227 18.66 29.60 2.28
CA ILE A 227 18.59 28.28 1.64
C ILE A 227 17.52 28.30 0.55
N ILE A 228 17.94 28.10 -0.70
CA ILE A 228 17.06 28.16 -1.87
C ILE A 228 16.64 26.74 -2.28
N LEU A 229 15.48 26.31 -1.79
CA LEU A 229 14.95 24.96 -2.04
C LEU A 229 14.84 24.60 -3.52
N THR A 230 14.39 25.53 -4.37
CA THR A 230 14.28 25.29 -5.82
C THR A 230 15.61 24.88 -6.44
N ALA A 231 16.70 25.55 -6.07
CA ALA A 231 18.03 25.24 -6.59
C ALA A 231 18.56 23.89 -6.05
N ILE A 232 18.20 23.55 -4.81
CA ILE A 232 18.53 22.25 -4.21
C ILE A 232 17.80 21.14 -4.97
N TYR A 233 16.48 21.23 -5.12
CA TYR A 233 15.71 20.22 -5.84
C TYR A 233 16.11 20.10 -7.32
N GLN A 234 16.42 21.21 -8.00
CA GLN A 234 16.94 21.14 -9.37
C GLN A 234 18.26 20.36 -9.46
N ARG A 235 19.19 20.58 -8.53
CA ARG A 235 20.46 19.84 -8.47
C ARG A 235 20.25 18.38 -8.11
N THR A 236 19.35 18.11 -7.17
CA THR A 236 18.98 16.75 -6.78
C THR A 236 18.34 16.01 -7.96
N ALA A 237 17.42 16.64 -8.70
CA ALA A 237 16.86 16.07 -9.93
C ALA A 237 17.95 15.76 -10.97
N ALA A 238 18.87 16.70 -11.20
CA ALA A 238 19.95 16.53 -12.18
C ALA A 238 20.92 15.38 -11.83
N SER A 239 21.10 15.10 -10.54
CA SER A 239 21.88 13.95 -10.05
C SER A 239 21.03 12.70 -9.81
N GLY A 240 19.71 12.80 -10.04
CA GLY A 240 18.72 11.77 -9.75
C GLY A 240 18.64 11.37 -8.28
N GLY A 241 18.95 12.27 -7.34
CA GLY A 241 18.95 11.98 -5.89
C GLY A 241 17.55 11.95 -5.26
N ASP A 242 17.51 11.58 -3.98
CA ASP A 242 16.28 11.56 -3.18
C ASP A 242 15.91 12.98 -2.71
N MET A 243 14.70 13.41 -3.04
CA MET A 243 14.19 14.75 -2.74
C MET A 243 13.83 14.93 -1.26
N ASN A 244 13.43 13.86 -0.57
CA ASN A 244 13.20 13.89 0.88
C ASN A 244 14.52 14.07 1.62
N MET A 245 15.56 13.30 1.24
CA MET A 245 16.89 13.45 1.83
C MET A 245 17.48 14.84 1.54
N ALA A 246 17.34 15.34 0.32
CA ALA A 246 17.79 16.69 -0.01
C ALA A 246 17.08 17.78 0.82
N PHE A 247 15.79 17.59 1.12
CA PHE A 247 15.03 18.48 1.99
C PHE A 247 15.50 18.41 3.46
N VAL A 248 15.70 17.20 3.99
CA VAL A 248 16.23 16.98 5.34
C VAL A 248 17.62 17.61 5.49
N ASP A 249 18.51 17.40 4.51
CA ASP A 249 19.83 18.03 4.46
C ASP A 249 19.75 19.57 4.44
N ALA A 250 18.78 20.13 3.69
CA ALA A 250 18.55 21.56 3.64
C ALA A 250 18.12 22.11 5.02
N ILE A 251 17.26 21.39 5.74
CA ILE A 251 16.89 21.75 7.12
C ILE A 251 18.12 21.67 8.02
N GLN A 252 18.88 20.58 7.97
CA GLN A 252 20.05 20.37 8.83
C GLN A 252 21.12 21.45 8.60
N LYS A 253 21.44 21.78 7.34
CA LYS A 253 22.36 22.88 7.02
C LYS A 253 21.87 24.22 7.58
N GLY A 254 20.56 24.49 7.46
CA GLY A 254 19.94 25.69 8.03
C GLY A 254 19.77 25.69 9.56
N VAL A 255 20.03 24.56 10.23
CA VAL A 255 20.14 24.45 11.70
C VAL A 255 21.60 24.65 12.12
N VAL A 256 22.55 23.98 11.45
CA VAL A 256 23.99 24.05 11.74
C VAL A 256 24.55 25.47 11.55
N GLU A 257 24.12 26.23 10.54
CA GLU A 257 24.56 27.62 10.38
C GLU A 257 24.05 28.54 11.50
N LYS A 258 22.83 28.32 12.01
CA LYS A 258 22.29 29.09 13.13
C LYS A 258 23.04 28.79 14.43
N ASP A 259 23.40 27.54 14.67
CA ASP A 259 24.21 27.13 15.83
C ASP A 259 25.64 27.65 15.77
N LYS A 260 26.24 27.71 14.57
CA LYS A 260 27.54 28.35 14.39
C LYS A 260 27.46 29.86 14.64
N LEU A 261 26.43 30.54 14.14
CA LEU A 261 26.23 31.98 14.35
C LEU A 261 25.91 32.32 15.82
N SER A 262 25.07 31.53 16.49
CA SER A 262 24.76 31.73 17.91
C SER A 262 25.99 31.47 18.78
N ARG A 263 26.78 30.43 18.50
CA ARG A 263 28.05 30.16 19.19
C ARG A 263 29.09 31.24 18.92
N PHE A 264 29.15 31.80 17.70
CA PHE A 264 30.04 32.91 17.36
C PHE A 264 29.62 34.19 18.10
N GLN A 265 28.32 34.48 18.20
CA GLN A 265 27.80 35.60 18.98
C GLN A 265 28.10 35.45 20.48
N VAL A 266 27.93 34.25 21.06
CA VAL A 266 28.26 33.97 22.47
C VAL A 266 29.78 34.05 22.74
N GLN A 267 30.62 33.59 21.80
CA GLN A 267 32.08 33.73 21.88
C GLN A 267 32.57 35.17 21.68
N SER A 268 31.85 35.98 20.89
CA SER A 268 32.15 37.43 20.76
C SER A 268 31.61 38.27 21.92
N ALA A 269 30.65 37.75 22.68
CA ALA A 269 30.02 38.41 23.83
C ALA A 269 30.65 38.03 25.18
N THR A 270 31.63 37.12 25.19
CA THR A 270 32.43 36.85 26.39
C THR A 270 33.47 37.98 26.52
N PRO A 271 33.44 38.82 27.57
CA PRO A 271 34.36 39.94 27.67
C PRO A 271 35.81 39.44 27.73
N SER A 272 36.69 40.00 26.90
CA SER A 272 38.13 39.75 26.99
C SER A 272 38.63 39.98 28.43
N PRO A 273 39.45 39.08 29.00
CA PRO A 273 39.99 39.20 30.37
C PRO A 273 40.75 40.51 30.65
N TRP A 274 41.08 41.26 29.61
CA TRP A 274 41.83 42.51 29.65
C TRP A 274 40.97 43.75 29.94
N VAL A 275 39.64 43.67 29.95
CA VAL A 275 38.76 44.83 30.17
C VAL A 275 38.50 45.13 31.67
N LEU A 276 38.86 44.22 32.58
CA LEU A 276 38.64 44.40 34.03
C LEU A 276 39.82 45.04 34.79
N ALA A 277 40.95 45.34 34.13
CA ALA A 277 42.16 45.82 34.81
C ALA A 277 42.31 47.36 34.87
N SER A 278 41.49 48.16 34.20
CA SER A 278 41.69 49.62 34.09
C SER A 278 40.79 50.49 34.96
N SER A 279 39.88 49.94 35.78
CA SER A 279 38.96 50.75 36.60
C SER A 279 39.39 50.94 38.07
N LYS A 280 40.64 50.63 38.43
CA LYS A 280 41.20 50.94 39.76
C LYS A 280 42.45 51.79 39.64
N LYS A 281 42.28 53.11 39.45
CA LYS A 281 43.15 54.17 39.99
C LYS A 281 42.70 55.53 39.44
N THR A 282 41.97 56.29 40.23
CA THR A 282 42.15 57.72 40.49
C THR A 282 41.26 58.09 41.68
N SER A 283 41.90 58.18 42.85
CA SER A 283 41.50 59.08 43.94
C SER A 283 42.41 60.31 43.84
#